data_AF-A0A3E2N6X7-F1
#
_entry.id   AF-A0A3E2N6X7-F1
#
_cell.length_a   1.000
_cell.length_b   1.000
_cell.length_c   1.000
_cell.angle_alpha   90.00
_cell.angle_beta   90.00
_cell.angle_gamma   90.00
#
_symmetry.space_group_name_H-M   'P 1'
#
loop_
_entity.id
_entity.type
_entity.pdbx_description
1 polymer ?
#
loop_
_entity_poly.entity_id
_entity_poly.type
_entity_poly.pdbx_seq_one_letter_code
_entity_poly.pdbx_strand_id
1 'polypeptide(L)'
;MSSKLCFTGCQLICSEIVTADVTLSCDSSLVITGTVYRPNGIPLPNAAVEVRVLDASDPSQFIRIGVTFSLSDGTYGFTLPKIKGRQYQLLAYSPL
;
A
#
# COMPACT_ATOMS: atom_id res chain seq x y z
N MET A 1 10.88 13.64 -7.49
CA MET A 1 10.08 13.73 -8.74
C MET A 1 8.86 12.84 -8.60
N SER A 2 7.69 13.26 -9.10
CA SER A 2 6.49 12.41 -9.16
C SER A 2 6.41 11.81 -10.55
N SER A 3 6.38 10.48 -10.65
CA SER A 3 6.10 9.78 -11.90
C SER A 3 4.59 9.55 -11.98
N LYS A 4 3.94 10.04 -13.04
CA LYS A 4 2.51 9.84 -13.28
C LYS A 4 2.35 8.86 -14.46
N LEU A 5 1.58 7.80 -14.24
CA LEU A 5 1.13 6.88 -15.29
C LEU A 5 -0.35 7.17 -15.56
N CYS A 6 -0.71 7.36 -16.82
CA CYS A 6 -2.09 7.57 -17.26
C CYS A 6 -2.48 6.47 -18.24
N PHE A 7 -3.56 5.75 -17.95
CA PHE A 7 -4.13 4.74 -18.84
C PHE A 7 -5.48 5.23 -19.38
N THR A 8 -5.71 4.98 -20.66
CA THR A 8 -7.01 5.21 -21.30
C THR A 8 -7.97 4.07 -20.97
N GLY A 9 -9.28 4.33 -21.02
CA GLY A 9 -10.29 3.28 -20.85
C GLY A 9 -10.13 2.14 -21.86
N CYS A 10 -9.74 2.46 -23.10
CA CYS A 10 -9.44 1.46 -24.13
C CYS A 10 -8.31 0.51 -23.73
N GLN A 11 -7.22 1.03 -23.15
CA GLN A 11 -6.11 0.19 -22.69
C GLN A 11 -6.54 -0.80 -21.61
N LEU A 12 -7.44 -0.40 -20.71
CA LEU A 12 -7.96 -1.27 -19.65
C LEU A 12 -8.91 -2.34 -20.21
N ILE A 13 -9.80 -1.95 -21.13
CA ILE A 13 -10.82 -2.84 -21.68
C ILE A 13 -10.21 -3.88 -22.61
N CYS A 14 -9.23 -3.50 -23.44
CA CYS A 14 -8.71 -4.36 -24.50
C CYS A 14 -7.60 -5.32 -24.05
N SER A 15 -6.94 -5.07 -22.92
CA SER A 15 -5.71 -5.79 -22.59
C SER A 15 -5.87 -6.93 -21.59
N GLU A 16 -7.03 -7.04 -20.92
CA GLU A 16 -7.28 -7.85 -19.70
C GLU A 16 -6.32 -7.54 -18.52
N ILE A 17 -5.02 -7.37 -18.79
CA ILE A 17 -3.94 -7.00 -17.89
C ILE A 17 -3.11 -5.87 -18.53
N VAL A 18 -2.85 -4.81 -17.76
CA VAL A 18 -1.94 -3.71 -18.16
C VAL A 18 -0.74 -3.69 -17.21
N THR A 19 0.47 -3.83 -17.75
CA THR A 19 1.73 -3.75 -16.99
C THR A 19 2.45 -2.44 -17.32
N ALA A 20 2.92 -1.72 -16.29
CA ALA A 20 3.72 -0.51 -16.47
C ALA A 20 4.80 -0.42 -15.40
N ASP A 21 6.06 -0.46 -15.84
CA ASP A 21 7.21 -0.30 -14.97
C ASP A 21 7.53 1.17 -14.76
N VAL A 22 7.83 1.57 -13.52
CA VAL A 22 8.21 2.94 -13.19
C VAL A 22 9.44 2.95 -12.28
N THR A 23 10.44 3.75 -12.64
CA THR A 23 11.60 3.98 -11.78
C THR A 23 11.34 5.20 -10.90
N LEU A 24 11.41 5.01 -9.57
CA LEU A 24 11.30 6.09 -8.58
C LEU A 24 12.67 6.39 -8.01
N SER A 25 13.06 7.67 -7.97
CA SER A 25 14.37 8.14 -7.50
C SER A 25 14.46 8.25 -5.96
N CYS A 26 13.77 7.41 -5.20
CA CYS A 26 13.68 7.52 -3.76
C CYS A 26 14.66 6.57 -3.07
N ASP A 27 15.91 6.99 -2.91
CA ASP A 27 17.03 6.17 -2.39
C ASP A 27 16.97 5.91 -0.86
N SER A 28 15.83 6.15 -0.21
CA SER A 28 15.67 6.02 1.24
C SER A 28 14.37 5.33 1.60
N SER A 29 14.09 4.17 1.03
CA SER A 29 12.89 3.43 1.37
C SER A 29 13.05 2.52 2.59
N LEU A 30 11.96 2.31 3.32
CA LEU A 30 11.82 1.31 4.38
C LEU A 30 10.90 0.20 3.88
N VAL A 31 11.27 -1.06 4.11
CA VAL A 31 10.38 -2.20 3.86
C VAL A 31 9.66 -2.54 5.16
N ILE A 32 8.32 -2.59 5.11
CA ILE A 32 7.50 -3.08 6.21
C ILE A 32 6.83 -4.37 5.78
N THR A 33 6.91 -5.38 6.65
CA THR A 33 6.23 -6.66 6.50
C THR A 33 5.40 -6.97 7.74
N GLY A 34 4.35 -7.74 7.58
CA GLY A 34 3.55 -8.24 8.69
C GLY A 34 2.61 -9.36 8.27
N THR A 35 1.81 -9.84 9.21
CA THR A 35 0.79 -10.85 8.96
C THR A 35 -0.55 -10.35 9.49
N VAL A 36 -1.60 -10.43 8.67
CA VAL A 36 -2.97 -10.16 9.11
C VAL A 36 -3.57 -11.46 9.61
N TYR A 37 -4.19 -11.42 10.79
CA TYR A 37 -4.84 -12.58 11.40
C TYR A 37 -6.34 -12.33 11.58
N ARG A 38 -7.12 -13.39 11.50
CA ARG A 38 -8.50 -13.44 12.01
C ARG A 38 -8.51 -13.38 13.54
N PRO A 39 -9.65 -13.10 14.19
CA PRO A 39 -9.76 -13.10 15.66
C PRO A 39 -9.37 -14.43 16.32
N ASN A 40 -9.49 -15.55 15.61
CA ASN A 40 -9.08 -16.87 16.07
C ASN A 40 -7.58 -17.17 15.85
N GLY A 41 -6.78 -16.20 15.41
CA GLY A 41 -5.35 -16.35 15.18
C GLY A 41 -4.97 -17.01 13.86
N ILE A 42 -5.93 -17.34 12.98
CA ILE A 42 -5.61 -17.91 11.65
C ILE A 42 -5.23 -16.78 10.68
N PRO A 43 -4.12 -16.89 9.92
CA PRO A 43 -3.76 -15.89 8.92
C PRO A 43 -4.89 -15.62 7.92
N LEU A 44 -5.15 -14.34 7.65
CA LEU A 44 -6.23 -13.87 6.79
C LEU A 44 -5.66 -13.48 5.41
N PRO A 45 -5.89 -14.28 4.36
CA PRO A 45 -5.48 -13.91 3.02
C PRO A 45 -6.38 -12.83 2.43
N ASN A 46 -5.85 -12.09 1.45
CA ASN A 46 -6.55 -11.06 0.68
C ASN A 46 -7.11 -9.89 1.54
N ALA A 47 -6.68 -9.74 2.79
CA ALA A 47 -6.95 -8.54 3.57
C ALA A 47 -6.24 -7.35 2.94
N ALA A 48 -6.99 -6.27 2.71
CA ALA A 48 -6.42 -5.02 2.23
C ALA A 48 -5.72 -4.30 3.38
N VAL A 49 -4.47 -3.89 3.18
CA VAL A 49 -3.72 -3.08 4.13
C VAL A 49 -3.50 -1.71 3.50
N GLU A 50 -4.27 -0.73 3.98
CA GLU A 50 -4.13 0.65 3.58
C GLU A 50 -2.98 1.33 4.34
N VAL A 51 -2.23 2.15 3.61
CA VAL A 51 -1.08 2.87 4.14
C VAL A 51 -1.33 4.37 4.06
N ARG A 52 -1.24 5.03 5.21
CA ARG A 52 -1.45 6.47 5.36
C ARG A 52 -0.21 7.15 5.92
N VAL A 53 0.06 8.36 5.46
CA VAL A 53 0.98 9.29 6.09
C VAL A 53 0.15 10.28 6.89
N LEU A 54 0.40 10.38 8.18
CA LEU A 54 -0.28 11.33 9.06
C LEU A 54 0.37 12.72 8.97
N ASP A 55 -0.43 13.76 9.17
CA ASP A 55 0.13 15.08 9.39
C ASP A 55 0.83 15.17 10.75
N ALA A 56 2.03 15.76 10.76
CA ALA A 56 2.84 15.86 11.97
C ALA A 56 2.24 16.87 12.96
N SER A 57 1.50 17.86 12.46
CA SER A 57 0.85 18.89 13.27
C SER A 57 -0.59 18.53 13.64
N ASP A 58 -1.26 17.70 12.84
CA ASP A 58 -2.63 17.24 13.08
C ASP A 58 -2.83 15.78 12.61
N PRO A 59 -2.73 14.79 13.52
CA PRO A 59 -2.90 13.38 13.19
C PRO A 59 -4.28 12.99 12.65
N SER A 60 -5.28 13.86 12.76
CA SER A 60 -6.60 13.64 12.15
C SER A 60 -6.59 13.85 10.63
N GLN A 61 -5.59 14.58 10.12
CA GLN A 61 -5.34 14.75 8.70
C GLN A 61 -4.34 13.72 8.21
N PHE A 62 -4.65 13.08 7.09
CA PHE A 62 -3.80 12.06 6.51
C PHE A 62 -3.88 12.04 4.99
N ILE A 63 -2.82 11.52 4.38
CA ILE A 63 -2.76 11.23 2.95
C ILE A 63 -2.65 9.72 2.80
N ARG A 64 -3.57 9.12 2.03
CA ARG A 64 -3.46 7.72 1.62
C ARG A 64 -2.37 7.61 0.55
N ILE A 65 -1.33 6.83 0.83
CA ILE A 65 -0.16 6.69 -0.06
C ILE A 65 -0.09 5.33 -0.75
N GLY A 66 -0.90 4.36 -0.33
CA GLY A 66 -0.94 3.07 -0.98
C GLY A 66 -1.90 2.08 -0.33
N VAL A 67 -2.02 0.94 -0.99
CA VAL A 67 -2.68 -0.26 -0.49
C VAL A 67 -1.87 -1.47 -0.92
N THR A 68 -1.72 -2.45 -0.04
CA THR A 68 -1.25 -3.79 -0.38
C THR A 68 -2.29 -4.82 0.05
N PHE A 69 -2.17 -6.05 -0.43
CA PHE A 69 -3.03 -7.15 -0.03
C PHE A 69 -2.18 -8.24 0.59
N SER A 70 -2.71 -8.86 1.65
CA SER A 70 -2.07 -10.04 2.21
C SER A 70 -2.15 -11.23 1.25
N LEU A 71 -1.09 -12.02 1.22
CA LEU A 71 -0.92 -13.22 0.41
C LEU A 71 -1.76 -14.37 0.97
N SER A 72 -1.70 -15.53 0.31
CA SER A 72 -2.42 -16.74 0.73
C SER A 72 -2.10 -17.21 2.15
N ASP A 73 -0.91 -16.88 2.67
CA ASP A 73 -0.47 -17.17 4.03
C ASP A 73 -0.75 -16.03 5.03
N GLY A 74 -1.49 -15.00 4.61
CA GLY A 74 -1.83 -13.81 5.40
C GLY A 74 -0.70 -12.80 5.55
N THR A 75 0.48 -13.05 5.00
CA THR A 75 1.61 -12.10 5.05
C THR A 75 1.42 -10.96 4.06
N TYR A 76 1.95 -9.78 4.37
CA TYR A 76 2.00 -8.65 3.45
C TYR A 76 3.36 -7.97 3.53
N GLY A 77 3.70 -7.26 2.46
CA GLY A 77 4.86 -6.40 2.40
C GLY A 77 4.58 -5.15 1.58
N PHE A 78 5.18 -4.03 1.96
CA PHE A 78 5.20 -2.82 1.15
C PHE A 78 6.42 -1.95 1.47
N THR A 79 6.72 -1.06 0.53
CA THR A 79 7.83 -0.13 0.62
C THR A 79 7.32 1.27 0.94
N LEU A 80 7.89 1.91 1.95
CA LEU A 80 7.59 3.27 2.36
C LEU A 80 8.74 4.22 2.01
N PRO A 81 8.47 5.44 1.53
CA PRO A 81 9.48 6.49 1.52
C PRO A 81 9.84 6.85 2.96
N LYS A 82 11.12 7.00 3.33
CA LYS A 82 11.53 7.49 4.65
C LYS A 82 11.45 9.02 4.70
N ILE A 83 10.35 9.55 5.22
CA ILE A 83 10.14 11.00 5.35
C ILE A 83 10.39 11.41 6.80
N LYS A 84 11.40 12.25 7.04
CA LYS A 84 11.79 12.70 8.39
C LYS A 84 10.61 13.42 9.06
N GLY A 85 10.29 13.02 10.29
CA GLY A 85 9.24 13.66 11.10
C GLY A 85 7.80 13.27 10.73
N ARG A 86 7.59 12.36 9.77
CA ARG A 86 6.27 11.83 9.44
C ARG A 86 5.98 10.53 10.17
N GLN A 87 4.71 10.34 10.52
CA GLN A 87 4.18 9.10 11.07
C GLN A 87 3.38 8.36 10.00
N TYR A 88 3.37 7.03 10.09
CA TYR A 88 2.62 6.16 9.20
C TYR A 88 1.56 5.42 9.99
N GLN A 89 0.38 5.27 9.40
CA GLN A 89 -0.70 4.45 9.92
C GLN A 89 -1.00 3.34 8.92
N LEU A 90 -1.10 2.11 9.44
CA LEU A 90 -1.50 0.92 8.69
C LEU A 90 -2.90 0.52 9.16
N LEU A 91 -3.82 0.32 8.22
CA LEU A 91 -5.16 -0.16 8.51
C LEU A 91 -5.45 -1.41 7.69
N ALA A 92 -5.73 -2.52 8.37
CA ALA A 92 -6.10 -3.77 7.73
C ALA A 92 -7.63 -3.90 7.66
N TYR A 93 -8.14 -4.28 6.50
CA TYR A 93 -9.56 -4.53 6.24
C TYR A 93 -9.75 -5.98 5.82
N SER A 94 -10.74 -6.62 6.44
CA SER A 94 -11.22 -7.93 6.01
C SER A 94 -11.91 -7.80 4.64
N PRO A 95 -11.72 -8.76 3.71
CA PRO A 95 -12.48 -8.82 2.47
C PRO A 95 -13.92 -9.34 2.68
N LEU A 96 -14.25 -9.75 3.91
CA LEU A 96 -15.55 -10.26 4.37
C LEU A 96 -16.15 -9.34 5.42
#